data_AF-A0A552UI59-F1
#
_entry.id   AF-A0A552UI59-F1
#
_cell.length_a   1.000
_cell.length_b   1.000
_cell.length_c   1.000
_cell.angle_alpha   90.00
_cell.angle_beta   90.00
_cell.angle_gamma   90.00
#
_symmetry.space_group_name_H-M   'P 1'
#
loop_
_entity.id
_entity.type
_entity.pdbx_description
1 polymer ?
#
loop_
_entity_poly.entity_id
_entity_poly.type
_entity_poly.pdbx_seq_one_letter_code
_entity_poly.pdbx_strand_id
1 'polypeptide(L)'
;MTANFFEMEINMIKKTLTAAALAAGTMFVAATPAQAVITTFAQYQALPGQTANIYWKNNAADNSTGTGGSIYTTATNSSTVAGSRLVSFSFLQPSLAAFVTNVNASFTLNASVAATPALLAGGFLIQPGIAGSFSFLTTAPITVGNTFYATGSNLLSATFSQGAIVGQRNGTSGSFSATSEDPADTIVYTSDFLTFDPTSSLDFSLSLTSITGVLQAVPTNTTPTRALRSFRALSTGSFSSDPAPIVTAIPEPAVWGLMIVGFGMVGLQTRRRARNATVAA
;
A
#
# COMPACT_ATOMS: atom_id res chain seq x y z
N MET A 1 -13.37 -63.07 44.12
CA MET A 1 -14.27 -63.75 45.07
C MET A 1 -14.52 -62.77 46.22
N THR A 2 -15.77 -62.31 46.36
CA THR A 2 -16.42 -61.74 47.57
C THR A 2 -15.64 -60.70 48.37
N ALA A 3 -15.83 -59.39 48.16
CA ALA A 3 -17.00 -58.57 48.52
C ALA A 3 -17.27 -58.47 50.03
N ASN A 4 -17.13 -57.22 50.51
CA ASN A 4 -17.85 -56.56 51.59
C ASN A 4 -17.55 -57.02 53.02
N PHE A 5 -17.27 -56.05 53.90
CA PHE A 5 -18.22 -55.73 54.97
C PHE A 5 -17.82 -54.45 55.71
N PHE A 6 -18.79 -53.53 55.76
CA PHE A 6 -19.15 -52.72 56.91
C PHE A 6 -18.40 -51.41 57.22
N GLU A 7 -19.09 -50.34 56.80
CA GLU A 7 -19.23 -49.07 57.52
C GLU A 7 -19.42 -49.24 59.03
N MET A 8 -18.68 -48.42 59.77
CA MET A 8 -18.90 -47.97 61.14
C MET A 8 -17.92 -46.80 61.28
N GLU A 9 -18.20 -45.60 61.72
CA GLU A 9 -19.34 -44.95 62.35
C GLU A 9 -18.94 -43.46 62.33
N ILE A 10 -19.82 -42.57 61.86
CA ILE A 10 -20.60 -41.68 62.74
C ILE A 10 -19.81 -40.48 63.29
N ASN A 11 -20.19 -39.31 62.73
CA ASN A 11 -20.47 -38.05 63.41
C ASN A 11 -19.31 -37.38 64.17
N MET A 12 -19.09 -36.07 64.12
CA MET A 12 -19.83 -34.89 63.66
C MET A 12 -18.92 -33.74 64.11
N ILE A 13 -18.81 -32.62 63.39
CA ILE A 13 -19.18 -31.28 63.88
C ILE A 13 -18.95 -30.28 62.73
N LYS A 14 -20.06 -30.03 62.03
CA LYS A 14 -20.59 -28.76 61.52
C LYS A 14 -19.69 -27.53 61.67
N LYS A 15 -19.37 -26.87 60.55
CA LYS A 15 -19.73 -25.45 60.36
C LYS A 15 -19.77 -25.06 58.87
N THR A 16 -20.94 -24.55 58.52
CA THR A 16 -21.39 -23.94 57.28
C THR A 16 -20.58 -22.71 56.86
N LEU A 17 -20.32 -22.56 55.54
CA LEU A 17 -20.42 -21.29 54.83
C LEU A 17 -20.52 -21.51 53.32
N THR A 18 -21.69 -21.17 52.80
CA THR A 18 -22.07 -20.99 51.38
C THR A 18 -21.48 -19.71 50.79
N ALA A 19 -20.89 -19.78 49.59
CA ALA A 19 -20.90 -18.76 48.51
C ALA A 19 -20.02 -19.28 47.34
N ALA A 20 -20.60 -19.73 46.23
CA ALA A 20 -20.98 -18.94 45.04
C ALA A 20 -19.80 -18.64 44.07
N ALA A 21 -19.82 -19.38 42.95
CA ALA A 21 -19.51 -19.01 41.56
C ALA A 21 -18.25 -18.18 41.22
N LEU A 22 -17.40 -18.72 40.32
CA LEU A 22 -17.29 -18.21 38.95
C LEU A 22 -16.52 -19.19 38.07
N ALA A 23 -17.16 -19.65 36.99
CA ALA A 23 -16.52 -20.37 35.91
C ALA A 23 -15.63 -19.39 35.13
N ALA A 24 -14.31 -19.53 35.22
CA ALA A 24 -13.38 -18.90 34.30
C ALA A 24 -13.19 -19.82 33.10
N GLY A 25 -14.10 -19.74 32.12
CA GLY A 25 -13.91 -20.33 30.80
C GLY A 25 -12.79 -19.59 30.09
N THR A 26 -11.60 -20.17 30.03
CA THR A 26 -10.52 -19.72 29.16
C THR A 26 -10.92 -20.00 27.71
N MET A 27 -11.52 -19.01 27.06
CA MET A 27 -11.64 -19.03 25.60
C MET A 27 -10.24 -18.85 25.03
N PHE A 28 -9.60 -19.97 24.68
CA PHE A 28 -8.54 -19.96 23.68
C PHE A 28 -9.22 -19.60 22.36
N VAL A 29 -9.27 -18.30 22.05
CA VAL A 29 -9.47 -17.86 20.67
C VAL A 29 -8.23 -18.33 19.94
N ALA A 30 -8.32 -19.50 19.28
CA ALA A 30 -7.34 -19.89 18.29
C ALA A 30 -7.32 -18.76 17.26
N ALA A 31 -6.28 -17.93 17.30
CA ALA A 31 -6.01 -16.98 16.24
C ALA A 31 -5.82 -17.82 14.98
N THR A 32 -6.85 -17.90 14.15
CA THR A 32 -6.70 -18.41 12.80
C THR A 32 -5.59 -17.59 12.16
N PRO A 33 -4.58 -18.21 11.52
CA PRO A 33 -3.56 -17.43 10.82
C PRO A 33 -4.31 -16.49 9.87
N ALA A 34 -4.10 -15.19 10.05
CA ALA A 34 -4.66 -14.20 9.14
C ALA A 34 -4.14 -14.58 7.76
N GLN A 35 -5.04 -15.01 6.87
CA GLN A 35 -4.65 -15.20 5.49
C GLN A 35 -4.20 -13.84 4.99
N ALA A 36 -2.95 -13.79 4.55
CA ALA A 36 -2.37 -12.62 3.92
C ALA A 36 -3.19 -12.37 2.64
N VAL A 37 -3.97 -11.30 2.65
CA VAL A 37 -4.81 -10.90 1.51
C VAL A 37 -4.09 -9.74 0.88
N ILE A 38 -3.43 -10.00 -0.26
CA ILE A 38 -2.94 -8.95 -1.13
C ILE A 38 -4.14 -8.08 -1.51
N THR A 39 -4.13 -6.83 -1.06
CA THR A 39 -5.21 -5.89 -1.33
C THR A 39 -4.72 -4.77 -2.23
N THR A 40 -5.35 -4.64 -3.39
CA THR A 40 -5.19 -3.44 -4.21
C THR A 40 -5.92 -2.29 -3.52
N PHE A 41 -5.16 -1.32 -3.00
CA PHE A 41 -5.71 -0.24 -2.18
C PHE A 41 -5.89 1.07 -2.96
N ALA A 42 -5.19 1.23 -4.08
CA ALA A 42 -5.27 2.44 -4.91
C ALA A 42 -5.01 2.13 -6.40
N GLN A 43 -5.49 3.03 -7.25
CA GLN A 43 -5.26 2.99 -8.69
C GLN A 43 -5.21 4.40 -9.27
N TYR A 44 -4.61 4.52 -10.45
CA TYR A 44 -4.70 5.73 -11.26
C TYR A 44 -4.92 5.42 -12.73
N GLN A 45 -5.54 6.38 -13.42
CA GLN A 45 -5.81 6.34 -14.84
C GLN A 45 -5.39 7.65 -15.50
N ALA A 46 -4.91 7.56 -16.73
CA ALA A 46 -4.62 8.75 -17.53
C ALA A 46 -5.92 9.50 -17.86
N LEU A 47 -5.87 10.83 -17.89
CA LEU A 47 -7.03 11.63 -18.30
C LEU A 47 -7.33 11.47 -19.80
N PRO A 48 -8.58 11.70 -20.24
CA PRO A 48 -8.94 11.69 -21.65
C PRO A 48 -8.05 12.61 -22.49
N GLY A 49 -7.70 12.17 -23.70
CA GLY A 49 -6.86 12.92 -24.65
C GLY A 49 -5.35 12.80 -24.44
N GLN A 50 -4.91 12.09 -23.39
CA GLN A 50 -3.50 11.74 -23.22
C GLN A 50 -3.12 10.54 -24.08
N THR A 51 -2.05 10.66 -24.86
CA THR A 51 -1.50 9.56 -25.68
C THR A 51 -0.13 9.10 -25.18
N ALA A 52 0.52 9.92 -24.35
CA ALA A 52 1.68 9.54 -23.58
C ALA A 52 1.72 10.36 -22.28
N ASN A 53 2.18 9.73 -21.21
CA ASN A 53 2.46 10.36 -19.92
C ASN A 53 3.79 9.90 -19.32
N ILE A 54 4.42 8.86 -19.88
CA ILE A 54 5.72 8.34 -19.47
C ILE A 54 6.65 8.31 -20.68
N TYR A 55 7.92 8.60 -20.41
CA TYR A 55 9.02 8.47 -21.36
C TYR A 55 10.13 7.61 -20.73
N TRP A 56 10.48 6.51 -21.41
CA TRP A 56 11.73 5.81 -21.22
C TRP A 56 12.78 6.42 -22.14
N LYS A 57 13.86 6.92 -21.56
CA LYS A 57 15.01 7.48 -22.29
C LYS A 57 16.22 6.60 -22.08
N ASN A 58 16.70 5.99 -23.16
CA ASN A 58 18.01 5.33 -23.20
C ASN A 58 19.11 6.36 -22.95
N ASN A 59 20.16 5.99 -22.21
CA ASN A 59 21.21 6.92 -21.80
C ASN A 59 22.19 7.32 -22.92
N ALA A 60 22.14 6.68 -24.10
CA ALA A 60 22.91 7.11 -25.26
C ALA A 60 22.21 8.21 -26.07
N ALA A 61 23.01 9.07 -26.71
CA ALA A 61 22.51 10.18 -27.54
C ALA A 61 21.68 9.71 -28.74
N ASP A 62 21.96 8.51 -29.26
CA ASP A 62 21.23 7.89 -30.37
C ASP A 62 19.96 7.16 -29.94
N ASN A 63 19.61 7.19 -28.64
CA ASN A 63 18.47 6.53 -28.05
C ASN A 63 18.45 5.00 -28.18
N SER A 64 19.57 4.34 -28.49
CA SER A 64 19.58 2.89 -28.76
C SER A 64 20.84 2.13 -28.33
N THR A 65 22.00 2.76 -28.25
CA THR A 65 23.27 2.06 -27.98
C THR A 65 23.73 2.18 -26.54
N GLY A 66 22.91 2.77 -25.68
CA GLY A 66 23.17 2.89 -24.26
C GLY A 66 22.94 1.59 -23.51
N THR A 67 23.66 1.42 -22.41
CA THR A 67 23.56 0.27 -21.51
C THR A 67 22.65 0.54 -20.32
N GLY A 68 22.02 1.71 -20.24
CA GLY A 68 21.07 2.04 -19.19
C GLY A 68 20.01 3.02 -19.69
N GLY A 69 19.21 3.55 -18.77
CA GLY A 69 18.16 4.49 -19.11
C GLY A 69 17.41 5.01 -17.90
N SER A 70 16.47 5.90 -18.17
CA SER A 70 15.62 6.52 -17.17
C SER A 70 14.17 6.50 -17.63
N ILE A 71 13.26 6.10 -16.74
CA ILE A 71 11.81 6.23 -16.91
C ILE A 71 11.32 7.43 -16.10
N TYR A 72 10.55 8.31 -16.72
CA TYR A 72 9.95 9.44 -16.03
C TYR A 72 8.65 9.89 -16.65
N THR A 73 7.83 10.59 -15.86
CA THR A 73 6.64 11.27 -16.35
C THR A 73 7.00 12.51 -17.17
N THR A 74 6.14 12.87 -18.11
CA THR A 74 6.31 14.05 -18.96
C THR A 74 5.08 14.96 -18.90
N ALA A 75 5.29 16.28 -18.85
CA ALA A 75 4.18 17.24 -18.74
C ALA A 75 3.25 17.26 -19.96
N THR A 76 3.75 16.91 -21.14
CA THR A 76 3.01 16.86 -22.41
C THR A 76 3.22 15.51 -23.12
N ASN A 77 2.39 15.19 -24.12
CA ASN A 77 2.51 13.94 -24.92
C ASN A 77 3.88 13.84 -25.64
N SER A 78 4.49 14.98 -25.98
CA SER A 78 5.70 15.08 -26.79
C SER A 78 6.94 15.60 -26.04
N SER A 79 6.84 15.98 -24.77
CA SER A 79 8.00 16.43 -23.99
C SER A 79 9.02 15.30 -23.81
N THR A 80 10.31 15.60 -24.03
CA THR A 80 11.43 14.69 -23.75
C THR A 80 12.05 14.93 -22.38
N VAL A 81 11.52 15.89 -21.61
CA VAL A 81 12.03 16.31 -20.31
C VAL A 81 11.07 15.84 -19.22
N ALA A 82 11.63 15.44 -18.08
CA ALA A 82 10.87 15.05 -16.90
C ALA A 82 9.94 16.19 -16.44
N GLY A 83 8.72 15.83 -16.04
CA GLY A 83 7.73 16.77 -15.53
C GLY A 83 6.52 16.05 -14.93
N SER A 84 5.68 16.79 -14.22
CA SER A 84 4.44 16.23 -13.68
C SER A 84 3.35 16.12 -14.74
N ARG A 85 2.54 15.09 -14.64
CA ARG A 85 1.36 14.87 -15.47
C ARG A 85 0.10 14.74 -14.63
N LEU A 86 -0.99 15.38 -15.06
CA LEU A 86 -2.29 15.18 -14.41
C LEU A 86 -2.85 13.79 -14.73
N VAL A 87 -3.31 13.09 -13.71
CA VAL A 87 -3.99 11.79 -13.80
C VAL A 87 -5.24 11.78 -12.91
N SER A 88 -6.13 10.82 -13.14
CA SER A 88 -7.24 10.52 -12.22
C SER A 88 -6.77 9.48 -11.21
N PHE A 89 -6.84 9.77 -9.91
CA PHE A 89 -6.44 8.88 -8.83
C PHE A 89 -7.64 8.49 -7.97
N SER A 90 -7.68 7.23 -7.53
CA SER A 90 -8.75 6.69 -6.67
C SER A 90 -8.18 5.76 -5.61
N PHE A 91 -8.64 5.91 -4.37
CA PHE A 91 -8.51 4.85 -3.37
C PHE A 91 -9.61 3.81 -3.59
N LEU A 92 -9.26 2.54 -3.38
CA LEU A 92 -10.17 1.39 -3.48
C LEU A 92 -10.65 0.89 -2.12
N GLN A 93 -10.00 1.35 -1.04
CA GLN A 93 -10.45 1.03 0.30
C GLN A 93 -11.80 1.69 0.60
N PRO A 94 -12.81 0.95 1.09
CA PRO A 94 -14.17 1.48 1.27
C PRO A 94 -14.26 2.78 2.09
N SER A 95 -13.41 2.92 3.10
CA SER A 95 -13.36 4.10 3.98
C SER A 95 -12.86 5.37 3.30
N LEU A 96 -12.01 5.25 2.28
CA LEU A 96 -11.45 6.39 1.53
C LEU A 96 -12.09 6.58 0.16
N ALA A 97 -12.58 5.50 -0.46
CA ALA A 97 -13.21 5.52 -1.78
C ALA A 97 -14.41 6.48 -1.83
N ALA A 98 -15.13 6.66 -0.72
CA ALA A 98 -16.24 7.62 -0.63
C ALA A 98 -15.80 9.10 -0.79
N PHE A 99 -14.53 9.42 -0.51
CA PHE A 99 -14.02 10.79 -0.51
C PHE A 99 -13.00 11.05 -1.62
N VAL A 100 -12.23 10.03 -2.00
CA VAL A 100 -11.13 10.14 -2.95
C VAL A 100 -11.33 9.12 -4.07
N THR A 101 -12.23 9.46 -5.00
CA THR A 101 -12.48 8.71 -6.23
C THR A 101 -12.42 9.64 -7.42
N ASN A 102 -11.60 9.28 -8.40
CA ASN A 102 -11.35 10.03 -9.63
C ASN A 102 -10.90 11.48 -9.37
N VAL A 103 -10.08 11.68 -8.34
CA VAL A 103 -9.52 12.99 -8.01
C VAL A 103 -8.36 13.28 -8.96
N ASN A 104 -8.31 14.49 -9.49
CA ASN A 104 -7.15 14.94 -10.26
C ASN A 104 -5.91 14.99 -9.36
N ALA A 105 -4.87 14.28 -9.77
CA ALA A 105 -3.60 14.20 -9.08
C ALA A 105 -2.45 14.57 -10.03
N SER A 106 -1.47 15.27 -9.48
CA SER A 106 -0.17 15.55 -10.10
C SER A 106 0.70 14.30 -9.94
N PHE A 107 0.86 13.53 -11.00
CA PHE A 107 1.69 12.32 -11.05
C PHE A 107 3.11 12.67 -11.47
N THR A 108 4.08 12.29 -10.64
CA THR A 108 5.49 12.28 -11.01
C THR A 108 6.07 10.88 -10.87
N LEU A 109 6.84 10.46 -11.87
CA LEU A 109 7.69 9.26 -11.82
C LEU A 109 9.10 9.71 -12.20
N ASN A 110 10.09 9.23 -11.46
CA ASN A 110 11.49 9.37 -11.84
C ASN A 110 12.26 8.16 -11.35
N ALA A 111 12.75 7.35 -12.28
CA ALA A 111 13.54 6.18 -11.97
C ALA A 111 14.56 5.91 -13.08
N SER A 112 15.61 5.17 -12.74
CA SER A 112 16.70 4.91 -13.66
C SER A 112 17.39 3.58 -13.38
N VAL A 113 18.15 3.13 -14.36
CA VAL A 113 19.03 1.98 -14.26
C VAL A 113 20.37 2.31 -14.93
N ALA A 114 21.46 1.96 -14.26
CA ALA A 114 22.80 2.14 -14.78
C ALA A 114 23.36 0.80 -15.27
N ALA A 115 23.91 0.78 -16.48
CA ALA A 115 24.71 -0.32 -17.02
C ALA A 115 24.06 -1.72 -17.01
N THR A 116 22.73 -1.80 -17.11
CA THR A 116 21.98 -3.05 -17.21
C THR A 116 21.37 -3.22 -18.61
N PRO A 117 21.92 -4.12 -19.45
CA PRO A 117 21.31 -4.49 -20.71
C PRO A 117 19.88 -5.04 -20.54
N ALA A 118 19.04 -4.89 -21.55
CA ALA A 118 17.78 -5.59 -21.60
C ALA A 118 18.00 -7.09 -21.80
N LEU A 119 17.16 -7.91 -21.17
CA LEU A 119 17.15 -9.36 -21.30
C LEU A 119 16.12 -9.77 -22.35
N LEU A 120 16.31 -10.96 -22.94
CA LEU A 120 15.35 -11.60 -23.83
C LEU A 120 14.94 -12.96 -23.24
N ALA A 121 13.66 -13.12 -22.93
CA ALA A 121 13.09 -14.38 -22.45
C ALA A 121 11.79 -14.67 -23.18
N GLY A 122 11.71 -15.79 -23.92
CA GLY A 122 10.48 -16.19 -24.61
C GLY A 122 9.90 -15.16 -25.59
N GLY A 123 10.74 -14.32 -26.20
CA GLY A 123 10.29 -13.23 -27.10
C GLY A 123 9.92 -11.92 -26.39
N PHE A 124 9.92 -11.89 -25.06
CA PHE A 124 9.76 -10.69 -24.26
C PHE A 124 11.10 -10.02 -24.00
N LEU A 125 11.11 -8.69 -24.10
CA LEU A 125 12.19 -7.87 -23.61
C LEU A 125 11.91 -7.47 -22.18
N ILE A 126 12.93 -7.55 -21.34
CA ILE A 126 12.88 -7.19 -19.93
C ILE A 126 13.99 -6.18 -19.68
N GLN A 127 13.66 -5.02 -19.13
CA GLN A 127 14.63 -4.08 -18.59
C GLN A 127 14.56 -4.13 -17.06
N PRO A 128 15.44 -4.89 -16.40
CA PRO A 128 15.42 -5.05 -14.94
C PRO A 128 16.23 -3.96 -14.24
N GLY A 129 16.17 -3.95 -12.91
CA GLY A 129 17.05 -3.16 -12.04
C GLY A 129 16.75 -1.65 -12.05
N ILE A 130 15.51 -1.26 -12.38
CA ILE A 130 15.11 0.14 -12.40
C ILE A 130 14.79 0.57 -10.97
N ALA A 131 15.52 1.56 -10.45
CA ALA A 131 15.33 2.11 -9.11
C ALA A 131 14.86 3.56 -9.19
N GLY A 132 13.99 3.99 -8.28
CA GLY A 132 13.57 5.38 -8.20
C GLY A 132 12.34 5.60 -7.34
N SER A 133 11.52 6.58 -7.75
CA SER A 133 10.38 7.02 -6.96
C SER A 133 9.23 7.51 -7.82
N PHE A 134 8.02 7.48 -7.26
CA PHE A 134 6.87 8.17 -7.80
C PHE A 134 6.06 8.88 -6.72
N SER A 135 5.24 9.85 -7.12
CA SER A 135 4.30 10.53 -6.24
C SER A 135 3.02 10.95 -6.95
N PHE A 136 1.94 11.00 -6.18
CA PHE A 136 0.64 11.53 -6.54
C PHE A 136 0.27 12.61 -5.52
N LEU A 137 0.21 13.85 -5.97
CA LEU A 137 -0.17 14.98 -5.12
C LEU A 137 -1.53 15.53 -5.54
N THR A 138 -2.36 15.94 -4.58
CA THR A 138 -3.66 16.55 -4.87
C THR A 138 -3.49 17.86 -5.64
N THR A 139 -4.33 18.12 -6.65
CA THR A 139 -4.31 19.40 -7.39
C THR A 139 -5.35 20.39 -6.87
N ALA A 140 -6.23 19.94 -5.99
CA ALA A 140 -7.28 20.69 -5.34
C ALA A 140 -7.39 20.22 -3.88
N PRO A 141 -7.92 21.04 -2.96
CA PRO A 141 -8.17 20.60 -1.59
C PRO A 141 -9.21 19.49 -1.55
N ILE A 142 -9.08 18.58 -0.58
CA ILE A 142 -9.96 17.43 -0.38
C ILE A 142 -10.39 17.39 1.08
N THR A 143 -11.66 17.09 1.32
CA THR A 143 -12.17 16.81 2.67
C THR A 143 -12.46 15.32 2.80
N VAL A 144 -11.84 14.66 3.78
CA VAL A 144 -12.10 13.25 4.11
C VAL A 144 -12.66 13.23 5.52
N GLY A 145 -13.91 12.76 5.67
CA GLY A 145 -14.68 12.92 6.90
C GLY A 145 -14.72 14.38 7.36
N ASN A 146 -14.08 14.68 8.50
CA ASN A 146 -14.03 16.02 9.09
C ASN A 146 -12.66 16.72 8.91
N THR A 147 -11.72 16.06 8.23
CA THR A 147 -10.35 16.57 8.05
C THR A 147 -10.23 17.22 6.68
N PHE A 148 -9.71 18.45 6.67
CA PHE A 148 -9.41 19.20 5.45
C PHE A 148 -7.94 19.01 5.06
N TYR A 149 -7.72 18.55 3.83
CA TYR A 149 -6.41 18.38 3.23
C TYR A 149 -6.22 19.46 2.17
N ALA A 150 -5.13 20.22 2.27
CA ALA A 150 -4.82 21.29 1.34
C ALA A 150 -4.42 20.75 -0.05
N THR A 151 -4.38 21.63 -1.04
CA THR A 151 -3.74 21.32 -2.34
C THR A 151 -2.28 20.91 -2.11
N GLY A 152 -1.81 19.89 -2.85
CA GLY A 152 -0.46 19.35 -2.72
C GLY A 152 -0.30 18.26 -1.67
N SER A 153 -1.39 17.84 -1.01
CA SER A 153 -1.36 16.71 -0.06
C SER A 153 -0.94 15.42 -0.77
N ASN A 154 -0.22 14.56 -0.06
CA ASN A 154 0.33 13.32 -0.59
C ASN A 154 -0.75 12.23 -0.59
N LEU A 155 -1.32 11.96 -1.78
CA LEU A 155 -2.22 10.83 -1.97
C LEU A 155 -1.45 9.52 -1.82
N LEU A 156 -0.34 9.40 -2.54
CA LEU A 156 0.54 8.25 -2.46
C LEU A 156 1.90 8.61 -3.03
N SER A 157 2.96 8.28 -2.32
CA SER A 157 4.33 8.35 -2.82
C SER A 157 5.07 7.07 -2.51
N ALA A 158 6.00 6.70 -3.38
CA ALA A 158 6.80 5.50 -3.20
C ALA A 158 8.25 5.72 -3.59
N THR A 159 9.16 5.04 -2.90
CA THR A 159 10.51 4.75 -3.39
C THR A 159 10.65 3.25 -3.61
N PHE A 160 11.37 2.83 -4.65
CA PHE A 160 11.61 1.43 -4.96
C PHE A 160 13.05 1.19 -5.45
N SER A 161 13.65 0.06 -5.09
CA SER A 161 15.02 -0.29 -5.47
C SER A 161 15.12 -1.18 -6.71
N GLN A 162 14.10 -1.98 -7.01
CA GLN A 162 14.09 -2.88 -8.16
C GLN A 162 12.71 -2.88 -8.84
N GLY A 163 12.66 -2.39 -10.08
CA GLY A 163 11.52 -2.49 -10.97
C GLY A 163 11.95 -3.00 -12.33
N ALA A 164 10.99 -3.51 -13.10
CA ALA A 164 11.24 -4.05 -14.43
C ALA A 164 10.21 -3.55 -15.44
N ILE A 165 10.68 -3.12 -16.61
CA ILE A 165 9.82 -2.94 -17.78
C ILE A 165 9.79 -4.24 -18.55
N VAL A 166 8.61 -4.76 -18.85
CA VAL A 166 8.44 -6.01 -19.61
C VAL A 166 7.50 -5.76 -20.78
N GLY A 167 7.82 -6.31 -21.94
CA GLY A 167 6.87 -6.37 -23.05
C GLY A 167 7.42 -7.13 -24.24
N GLN A 168 6.54 -7.42 -25.20
CA GLN A 168 6.92 -8.21 -26.37
C GLN A 168 7.94 -7.43 -27.22
N ARG A 169 8.96 -8.11 -27.74
CA ARG A 169 9.87 -7.52 -28.74
C ARG A 169 9.07 -7.04 -29.95
N ASN A 170 9.36 -5.81 -30.41
CA ASN A 170 8.59 -5.08 -31.43
C ASN A 170 7.12 -4.82 -31.04
N GLY A 171 6.77 -4.97 -29.77
CA GLY A 171 5.43 -4.71 -29.26
C GLY A 171 5.15 -3.22 -29.08
N THR A 172 3.85 -2.89 -29.06
CA THR A 172 3.32 -1.54 -28.79
C THR A 172 2.68 -1.44 -27.40
N SER A 173 2.87 -2.46 -26.56
CA SER A 173 2.39 -2.54 -25.20
C SER A 173 3.39 -3.28 -24.31
N GLY A 174 3.32 -3.00 -23.01
CA GLY A 174 4.13 -3.65 -21.98
C GLY A 174 3.62 -3.28 -20.58
N SER A 175 4.43 -3.56 -19.58
CA SER A 175 4.20 -3.19 -18.20
C SER A 175 5.47 -2.66 -17.56
N PHE A 176 5.32 -1.88 -16.49
CA PHE A 176 6.37 -1.52 -15.56
C PHE A 176 5.90 -1.87 -14.16
N SER A 177 6.60 -2.76 -13.48
CA SER A 177 6.19 -3.25 -12.16
C SER A 177 7.37 -3.43 -11.24
N ALA A 178 7.09 -3.43 -9.94
CA ALA A 178 8.02 -3.83 -8.89
C ALA A 178 7.25 -4.56 -7.80
N THR A 179 7.95 -5.43 -7.09
CA THR A 179 7.49 -6.16 -5.92
C THR A 179 8.56 -6.08 -4.84
N SER A 180 8.17 -6.16 -3.57
CA SER A 180 9.09 -6.30 -2.44
C SER A 180 9.11 -7.71 -1.86
N GLU A 181 8.67 -8.72 -2.63
CA GLU A 181 8.71 -10.13 -2.20
C GLU A 181 10.14 -10.67 -2.04
N ASP A 182 11.09 -10.15 -2.82
CA ASP A 182 12.50 -10.52 -2.69
C ASP A 182 13.18 -9.72 -1.57
N PRO A 183 14.01 -10.34 -0.70
CA PRO A 183 14.65 -9.64 0.42
C PRO A 183 15.59 -8.49 0.05
N ALA A 184 16.06 -8.44 -1.19
CA ALA A 184 16.89 -7.36 -1.73
C ALA A 184 16.06 -6.20 -2.32
N ASP A 185 14.77 -6.41 -2.49
CA ASP A 185 13.85 -5.48 -3.14
C ASP A 185 13.12 -4.69 -2.08
N THR A 186 13.18 -3.38 -2.22
CA THR A 186 12.55 -2.45 -1.29
C THR A 186 11.54 -1.65 -2.05
N ILE A 187 10.33 -1.57 -1.50
CA ILE A 187 9.32 -0.59 -1.85
C ILE A 187 8.89 0.04 -0.54
N VAL A 188 8.74 1.36 -0.51
CA VAL A 188 8.28 2.07 0.68
C VAL A 188 7.19 3.04 0.27
N TYR A 189 5.96 2.76 0.69
CA TYR A 189 4.84 3.69 0.50
C TYR A 189 4.71 4.70 1.63
N THR A 190 4.32 5.91 1.26
CA THR A 190 3.94 6.98 2.18
C THR A 190 2.68 7.66 1.66
N SER A 191 1.80 8.06 2.57
CA SER A 191 0.54 8.74 2.24
C SER A 191 0.10 9.58 3.43
N ASP A 192 -0.63 10.66 3.18
CA ASP A 192 -1.28 11.44 4.24
C ASP A 192 -2.60 10.78 4.72
N PHE A 193 -3.07 9.74 4.01
CA PHE A 193 -4.36 9.07 4.25
C PHE A 193 -4.21 7.62 4.73
N LEU A 194 -3.05 7.02 4.47
CA LEU A 194 -2.77 5.62 4.71
C LEU A 194 -1.47 5.45 5.49
N THR A 195 -1.48 4.49 6.41
CA THR A 195 -0.30 3.96 7.09
C THR A 195 -0.02 2.54 6.61
N PHE A 196 1.25 2.27 6.32
CA PHE A 196 1.73 0.99 5.82
C PHE A 196 2.56 0.31 6.90
N ASP A 197 2.38 -1.00 7.07
CA ASP A 197 3.18 -1.78 8.00
C ASP A 197 4.60 -1.93 7.43
N PRO A 198 5.68 -1.69 8.19
CA PRO A 198 7.04 -1.93 7.74
C PRO A 198 7.33 -3.39 7.33
N THR A 199 6.52 -4.37 7.74
CA THR A 199 6.66 -5.77 7.32
C THR A 199 5.76 -6.15 6.13
N SER A 200 5.16 -5.16 5.46
CA SER A 200 4.27 -5.43 4.34
C SER A 200 5.02 -5.83 3.07
N SER A 201 4.47 -6.79 2.33
CA SER A 201 4.78 -6.98 0.92
C SER A 201 4.06 -5.91 0.13
N LEU A 202 4.80 -5.15 -0.66
CA LEU A 202 4.29 -4.01 -1.42
C LEU A 202 4.55 -4.25 -2.90
N ASP A 203 3.57 -3.93 -3.74
CA ASP A 203 3.71 -4.05 -5.20
C ASP A 203 3.05 -2.90 -5.93
N PHE A 204 3.63 -2.56 -7.08
CA PHE A 204 2.93 -1.74 -8.07
C PHE A 204 3.01 -2.38 -9.45
N SER A 205 1.98 -2.11 -10.24
CA SER A 205 1.96 -2.46 -11.66
C SER A 205 1.40 -1.32 -12.48
N LEU A 206 2.18 -0.87 -13.45
CA LEU A 206 1.81 0.13 -14.43
C LEU A 206 1.69 -0.55 -15.79
N SER A 207 0.52 -0.50 -16.40
CA SER A 207 0.34 -0.87 -17.79
C SER A 207 0.93 0.23 -18.68
N LEU A 208 1.67 -0.16 -19.71
CA LEU A 208 2.23 0.73 -20.73
C LEU A 208 1.54 0.43 -22.06
N THR A 209 0.72 1.36 -22.53
CA THR A 209 -0.04 1.24 -23.78
C THR A 209 0.38 2.31 -24.77
N SER A 210 0.01 2.15 -26.05
CA SER A 210 0.32 3.12 -27.11
C SER A 210 1.81 3.44 -27.24
N ILE A 211 2.67 2.42 -27.10
CA ILE A 211 4.12 2.61 -27.11
C ILE A 211 4.57 3.14 -28.48
N THR A 212 5.14 4.34 -28.48
CA THR A 212 5.72 4.98 -29.67
C THR A 212 7.23 4.78 -29.67
N GLY A 213 7.77 4.19 -30.74
CA GLY A 213 9.17 3.77 -30.85
C GLY A 213 9.39 2.25 -30.77
N VAL A 214 8.31 1.48 -30.54
CA VAL A 214 8.23 0.03 -30.25
C VAL A 214 9.17 -0.44 -29.12
N LEU A 215 8.78 -1.48 -28.38
CA LEU A 215 9.68 -2.09 -27.42
C LEU A 215 10.77 -2.87 -28.14
N GLN A 216 11.99 -2.35 -28.11
CA GLN A 216 13.13 -2.95 -28.81
C GLN A 216 14.43 -2.68 -28.06
N ALA A 217 15.41 -3.57 -28.22
CA ALA A 217 16.78 -3.38 -27.73
C ALA A 217 17.78 -3.90 -28.78
N VAL A 218 19.03 -3.45 -28.70
CA VAL A 218 20.10 -3.84 -29.64
C VAL A 218 20.98 -4.93 -29.02
N PRO A 219 21.37 -5.98 -29.77
CA PRO A 219 20.95 -6.32 -31.14
C PRO A 219 19.48 -6.78 -31.26
N THR A 220 18.85 -6.52 -32.40
CA THR A 220 17.40 -6.72 -32.61
C THR A 220 17.03 -8.15 -33.01
N ASN A 221 18.00 -8.97 -33.39
CA ASN A 221 17.83 -10.34 -33.89
C ASN A 221 18.35 -11.41 -32.90
N THR A 222 19.06 -11.02 -31.85
CA THR A 222 19.64 -11.92 -30.85
C THR A 222 19.38 -11.40 -29.43
N THR A 223 20.04 -12.00 -28.44
CA THR A 223 20.07 -11.50 -27.05
C THR A 223 20.60 -10.07 -27.03
N PRO A 224 19.86 -9.09 -26.48
CA PRO A 224 20.32 -7.71 -26.43
C PRO A 224 21.59 -7.57 -25.59
N THR A 225 22.45 -6.64 -26.00
CA THR A 225 23.64 -6.21 -25.25
C THR A 225 23.51 -4.76 -24.78
N ARG A 226 22.34 -4.15 -25.00
CA ARG A 226 21.99 -2.75 -24.73
C ARG A 226 20.66 -2.69 -23.98
N ALA A 227 20.43 -1.57 -23.32
CA ALA A 227 19.15 -1.28 -22.68
C ALA A 227 18.04 -1.12 -23.75
N LEU A 228 16.79 -1.06 -23.30
CA LEU A 228 15.67 -0.72 -24.18
C LEU A 228 15.92 0.60 -24.91
N ARG A 229 15.51 0.67 -26.18
CA ARG A 229 15.46 1.90 -26.96
C ARG A 229 14.51 2.90 -26.32
N SER A 230 14.77 4.20 -26.48
CA SER A 230 13.86 5.21 -25.95
C SER A 230 12.46 5.05 -26.55
N PHE A 231 11.43 5.10 -25.71
CA PHE A 231 10.04 4.99 -26.14
C PHE A 231 9.14 5.83 -25.23
N ARG A 232 7.98 6.21 -25.75
CA ARG A 232 6.91 6.87 -24.97
C ARG A 232 5.75 5.93 -24.81
N ALA A 233 5.03 6.04 -23.70
CA ALA A 233 3.84 5.25 -23.45
C ALA A 233 2.78 6.05 -22.71
N LEU A 234 1.53 5.63 -22.86
CA LEU A 234 0.45 5.96 -21.95
C LEU A 234 0.43 4.94 -20.82
N SER A 235 0.38 5.45 -19.59
CA SER A 235 0.46 4.63 -18.39
C SER A 235 -0.75 4.80 -17.49
N THR A 236 -1.21 3.67 -16.98
CA THR A 236 -2.23 3.52 -15.94
C THR A 236 -1.75 2.45 -14.97
N GLY A 237 -2.14 2.48 -13.70
CA GLY A 237 -1.59 1.52 -12.75
C GLY A 237 -2.37 1.33 -11.48
N SER A 238 -1.93 0.33 -10.72
CA SER A 238 -2.51 -0.11 -9.46
C SER A 238 -1.41 -0.37 -8.43
N PHE A 239 -1.78 -0.22 -7.17
CA PHE A 239 -0.90 -0.38 -6.02
C PHE A 239 -1.53 -1.36 -5.04
N SER A 240 -0.74 -2.30 -4.56
CA SER A 240 -1.17 -3.31 -3.60
C SER A 240 -0.23 -3.41 -2.42
N SER A 241 -0.79 -3.86 -1.30
CA SER A 241 -0.02 -4.27 -0.14
C SER A 241 -0.62 -5.48 0.53
N ASP A 242 0.24 -6.21 1.24
CA ASP A 242 -0.12 -7.29 2.13
C ASP A 242 0.68 -7.15 3.44
N PRO A 243 0.05 -6.83 4.58
CA PRO A 243 -1.39 -6.67 4.77
C PRO A 243 -1.94 -5.38 4.15
N ALA A 244 -3.27 -5.27 4.09
CA ALA A 244 -3.98 -4.06 3.68
C ALA A 244 -3.53 -2.84 4.50
N PRO A 245 -3.40 -1.65 3.88
CA PRO A 245 -2.94 -0.48 4.62
C PRO A 245 -4.01 -0.02 5.60
N ILE A 246 -3.56 0.49 6.74
CA ILE A 246 -4.44 1.03 7.77
C ILE A 246 -4.77 2.46 7.39
N VAL A 247 -6.06 2.77 7.28
CA VAL A 247 -6.52 4.16 7.09
C VAL A 247 -6.16 4.91 8.35
N THR A 248 -5.36 5.97 8.23
CA THR A 248 -5.04 6.84 9.36
C THR A 248 -6.34 7.45 9.83
N ALA A 249 -6.92 6.85 10.88
CA ALA A 249 -8.25 7.17 11.33
C ALA A 249 -8.35 8.67 11.53
N ILE A 250 -9.22 9.31 10.73
CA ILE A 250 -9.85 10.55 11.14
C ILE A 250 -10.43 10.22 12.50
N PRO A 251 -9.98 10.85 13.59
CA PRO A 251 -10.49 10.51 14.89
C PRO A 251 -12.00 10.76 14.88
N GLU A 252 -12.80 9.70 14.87
CA GLU A 252 -14.24 9.86 14.78
C GLU A 252 -14.69 10.68 16.00
N PRO A 253 -15.46 11.76 15.85
CA PRO A 253 -15.96 12.55 16.99
C PRO A 253 -16.66 11.68 18.04
N ALA A 254 -17.21 10.53 17.64
CA ALA A 254 -17.79 9.54 18.54
C ALA A 254 -16.76 8.88 19.48
N VAL A 255 -15.52 8.63 19.04
CA VAL A 255 -14.45 8.07 19.88
C VAL A 255 -14.02 9.07 20.95
N TRP A 256 -13.95 10.36 20.59
CA TRP A 256 -13.71 11.44 21.57
C TRP A 256 -14.88 11.57 22.53
N GLY A 257 -16.10 11.53 22.00
CA GLY A 257 -17.32 11.52 22.80
C GLY A 257 -17.34 10.38 23.80
N LEU A 258 -17.03 9.15 23.37
CA LEU A 258 -16.97 7.97 24.23
C LEU A 258 -15.81 8.02 25.23
N MET A 259 -14.64 8.59 24.87
CA MET A 259 -13.55 8.82 25.83
C MET A 259 -13.95 9.85 26.88
N ILE A 260 -14.51 10.99 26.47
CA ILE A 260 -14.96 12.05 27.38
C ILE A 260 -16.07 11.53 28.29
N VAL A 261 -17.03 10.78 27.74
CA VAL A 261 -18.12 10.15 28.50
C VAL A 261 -17.56 9.08 29.44
N GLY A 262 -16.63 8.24 28.99
CA GLY A 262 -15.97 7.21 29.78
C GLY A 262 -15.19 7.79 30.96
N PHE A 263 -14.29 8.75 30.71
CA PHE A 263 -13.53 9.43 31.75
C PHE A 263 -14.43 10.29 32.66
N GLY A 264 -15.47 10.91 32.12
CA GLY A 264 -16.47 11.65 32.88
C GLY A 264 -17.23 10.76 33.86
N MET A 265 -17.64 9.55 33.44
CA MET A 265 -18.30 8.57 34.31
C MET A 265 -17.38 8.04 35.41
N VAL A 266 -16.11 7.76 35.09
CA VAL A 266 -15.11 7.35 36.08
C VAL A 266 -14.87 8.46 37.10
N GLY A 267 -14.75 9.72 36.66
CA GLY A 267 -14.60 10.88 37.55
C GLY A 267 -15.80 11.12 38.47
N LEU A 268 -17.03 10.89 37.97
CA LEU A 268 -18.23 10.97 38.80
C LEU A 268 -18.30 9.82 39.82
N GLN A 269 -17.88 8.62 39.44
CA GLN A 269 -17.81 7.47 40.36
C GLN A 269 -16.77 7.66 41.46
N THR A 270 -15.57 8.19 41.15
CA THR A 270 -14.55 8.49 42.18
C THR A 270 -15.01 9.63 43.10
N ARG A 271 -15.65 10.68 42.58
CA ARG A 271 -16.20 11.77 43.42
C ARG A 271 -17.30 11.30 44.37
N ARG A 272 -18.18 10.39 43.93
CA ARG A 272 -19.21 9.79 44.81
C ARG A 272 -18.59 8.95 45.93
N ARG A 273 -17.54 8.17 45.62
CA ARG A 273 -16.83 7.37 46.64
C ARG A 273 -16.05 8.23 47.63
N ALA A 274 -15.39 9.28 47.18
CA ALA A 274 -14.65 10.20 48.05
C ALA A 274 -15.57 10.92 49.06
N ARG A 275 -16.79 11.31 48.64
CA ARG A 275 -17.78 11.93 49.54
C ARG A 275 -18.35 10.97 50.58
N ASN A 276 -18.42 9.68 50.27
CA ASN A 276 -18.88 8.67 51.22
C ASN A 276 -17.78 8.26 52.21
N ALA A 277 -16.50 8.57 51.93
CA ALA A 277 -15.38 8.31 52.82
C ALA A 277 -15.17 9.41 53.88
N THR A 278 -15.65 10.64 53.66
CA THR A 278 -15.53 11.76 54.62
C THR A 278 -16.71 11.91 55.58
N VAL A 279 -17.73 11.04 55.52
CA VAL A 279 -18.86 11.02 56.49
C VAL A 279 -18.61 10.03 57.64
N ALA A 280 -17.48 9.32 57.64
CA ALA A 280 -17.00 8.52 58.75
C ALA A 280 -15.76 9.18 59.39
N ALA A 281 -15.97 10.30 60.08
CA ALA A 281 -15.02 10.87 61.03
C ALA A 281 -15.81 11.53 62.18
#